data_AF-A0A820LUH2-F1
#
_entry.id   AF-A0A820LUH2-F1
#
_cell.length_a   1.000
_cell.length_b   1.000
_cell.length_c   1.000
_cell.angle_alpha   90.00
_cell.angle_beta   90.00
_cell.angle_gamma   90.00
#
_symmetry.space_group_name_H-M   'P 1'
#
loop_
_entity.id
_entity.type
_entity.pdbx_description
1 polymer ?
#
loop_
_entity_poly.entity_id
_entity_poly.type
_entity_poly.pdbx_seq_one_letter_code
_entity_poly.pdbx_strand_id
1 'polypeptide(L)'
;MNIKVLIRWLYKKISTYNLFIPEDNEQVNHTPITIRHQRYATRLYILLLILSTYIIFFTVFINPQTEIITISDITPSLFDQLRHDHGETLSCPCSTTIISYENFVLNTLSTDPICSSIFVSKQWIQSLYIPFASSFLM
;
A
#
# COMPACT_ATOMS: atom_id res chain seq x y z
N MET A 1 -20.05 -42.10 -13.21
CA MET A 1 -21.22 -42.01 -12.31
C MET A 1 -22.02 -40.78 -12.70
N ASN A 2 -23.31 -40.93 -13.03
CA ASN A 2 -24.09 -39.91 -13.74
C ASN A 2 -24.47 -38.75 -12.79
N ILE A 3 -23.95 -37.54 -13.03
CA ILE A 3 -24.13 -36.35 -12.16
C ILE A 3 -25.61 -36.07 -11.84
N LYS A 4 -26.51 -36.34 -12.80
CA LYS A 4 -27.96 -36.18 -12.65
C LYS A 4 -28.56 -37.11 -11.58
N VAL A 5 -28.00 -38.31 -11.43
CA VAL A 5 -28.45 -39.29 -10.43
C VAL A 5 -27.99 -38.87 -9.03
N LEU A 6 -26.75 -38.37 -8.91
CA LEU A 6 -26.21 -37.87 -7.65
C LEU A 6 -26.98 -36.64 -7.14
N ILE A 7 -27.26 -35.68 -8.02
CA ILE A 7 -28.07 -34.48 -7.68
C ILE A 7 -29.48 -34.87 -7.24
N ARG A 8 -30.12 -35.81 -7.95
CA ARG A 8 -31.47 -36.27 -7.60
C ARG A 8 -31.50 -36.99 -6.25
N TRP A 9 -30.46 -37.78 -5.94
CA TRP A 9 -30.31 -38.46 -4.65
C TRP A 9 -30.09 -37.46 -3.51
N LEU A 10 -29.18 -36.50 -3.70
CA LEU A 10 -28.91 -35.42 -2.73
C LEU A 10 -30.16 -34.58 -2.49
N TYR A 11 -30.86 -34.17 -3.55
CA TYR A 11 -32.09 -33.39 -3.43
C TYR A 11 -33.16 -34.13 -2.62
N LYS A 12 -33.35 -35.43 -2.89
CA LYS A 12 -34.33 -36.23 -2.14
C LYS A 12 -33.95 -36.33 -0.67
N LYS A 13 -32.67 -36.53 -0.36
CA LYS A 13 -32.16 -36.63 1.01
C LYS A 13 -32.31 -35.31 1.79
N ILE A 14 -31.95 -34.19 1.16
CA ILE A 14 -32.07 -32.84 1.73
C ILE A 14 -33.53 -32.44 1.93
N SER A 15 -34.42 -32.78 0.98
CA SER A 15 -35.85 -32.47 1.07
C SER A 15 -36.55 -33.18 2.24
N THR A 16 -36.05 -34.36 2.64
CA THR A 16 -36.56 -35.12 3.80
C THR A 16 -35.91 -34.72 5.12
N TYR A 17 -34.92 -33.83 5.11
CA TYR A 17 -34.18 -33.47 6.31
C TYR A 17 -35.01 -32.53 7.19
N ASN A 18 -35.06 -32.84 8.49
CA ASN A 18 -35.60 -31.97 9.52
C ASN A 18 -34.49 -31.81 10.57
N LEU A 19 -34.02 -30.59 10.79
CA LEU A 19 -32.91 -30.32 11.71
C LEU A 19 -33.35 -30.48 13.17
N PHE A 20 -34.64 -30.26 13.44
CA PHE A 20 -35.23 -30.40 14.76
C PHE A 20 -35.63 -31.86 14.98
N ILE A 21 -34.72 -32.63 15.60
CA ILE A 21 -35.05 -33.94 16.18
C ILE A 21 -35.78 -33.69 17.51
N PRO A 22 -36.96 -34.30 17.74
CA PRO A 22 -37.62 -34.23 19.03
C PRO A 22 -36.78 -34.97 20.08
N GLU A 23 -36.58 -34.38 21.25
CA GLU A 23 -35.95 -35.07 22.38
C GLU A 23 -36.86 -36.19 22.87
N ASP A 24 -36.29 -37.37 23.05
CA ASP A 24 -36.97 -38.62 23.41
C ASP A 24 -37.78 -38.56 24.72
N ASN A 25 -37.55 -37.51 25.54
CA ASN A 25 -38.12 -37.34 26.87
C ASN A 25 -39.29 -36.34 26.96
N GLU A 26 -39.61 -35.60 25.89
CA GLU A 26 -40.81 -34.77 25.85
C GLU A 26 -41.92 -35.50 25.08
N GLN A 27 -43.04 -35.80 25.75
CA GLN A 27 -44.30 -36.19 25.11
C GLN A 27 -44.86 -35.00 24.31
N VAL A 28 -44.15 -34.56 23.27
CA VAL A 28 -44.65 -33.59 22.32
C VAL A 28 -45.67 -34.32 21.46
N ASN A 29 -46.96 -34.02 21.65
CA ASN A 29 -48.00 -34.46 20.74
C ASN A 29 -47.61 -34.03 19.32
N HIS A 30 -47.13 -34.97 18.51
CA HIS A 30 -46.70 -34.75 17.13
C HIS A 30 -47.93 -34.48 16.27
N THR A 31 -48.50 -33.29 16.41
CA THR A 31 -49.55 -32.84 15.50
C THR A 31 -48.91 -32.63 14.11
N PRO A 32 -49.61 -32.96 13.02
CA PRO A 32 -49.08 -32.77 11.67
C PRO A 32 -48.70 -31.31 11.36
N ILE A 33 -49.16 -30.36 12.19
CA ILE A 33 -48.87 -28.94 12.13
C ILE A 33 -47.44 -28.67 12.62
N THR A 34 -47.01 -29.22 13.77
CA THR A 34 -45.66 -28.97 14.32
C THR A 34 -44.57 -29.48 13.39
N ILE A 35 -44.75 -30.66 12.78
CA ILE A 35 -43.81 -31.24 11.81
C ILE A 35 -43.66 -30.35 10.57
N ARG A 36 -44.74 -29.71 10.11
CA ARG A 36 -44.67 -28.77 8.97
C ARG A 36 -43.86 -27.52 9.34
N HIS A 37 -44.12 -26.93 10.50
CA HIS A 37 -43.36 -25.76 10.98
C HIS A 37 -41.86 -26.08 11.13
N GLN A 38 -41.51 -27.22 11.69
CA GLN A 38 -40.10 -27.65 11.82
C GLN A 38 -39.40 -27.79 10.45
N ARG A 39 -40.10 -28.33 9.44
CA ARG A 39 -39.56 -28.38 8.07
C ARG A 39 -39.35 -27.01 7.45
N TYR A 40 -40.29 -26.07 7.63
CA TYR A 40 -40.14 -24.70 7.15
C TYR A 40 -38.99 -23.97 7.86
N ALA A 41 -38.87 -24.13 9.17
CA ALA A 41 -37.77 -23.57 9.95
C ALA A 41 -36.41 -24.15 9.51
N THR A 42 -36.34 -25.46 9.27
CA THR A 42 -35.12 -26.11 8.73
C THR A 42 -34.74 -25.55 7.36
N ARG A 43 -35.71 -25.36 6.46
CA ARG A 43 -35.47 -24.77 5.14
C ARG A 43 -34.98 -23.33 5.24
N LEU A 44 -35.61 -22.53 6.10
CA LEU A 44 -35.20 -21.14 6.35
C LEU A 44 -33.77 -21.09 6.88
N TYR A 45 -33.42 -21.94 7.84
CA TYR A 45 -32.09 -22.00 8.43
C TYR A 45 -31.02 -22.38 7.39
N ILE A 46 -31.27 -23.40 6.57
CA ILE A 46 -30.35 -23.81 5.49
C ILE A 46 -30.16 -22.67 4.48
N LEU A 47 -31.24 -21.98 4.10
CA LEU A 47 -31.14 -20.82 3.19
C LEU A 47 -30.31 -19.69 3.78
N LEU A 48 -30.53 -19.35 5.05
CA LEU A 48 -29.74 -18.34 5.76
C LEU A 48 -28.27 -18.74 5.87
N LEU A 49 -27.98 -20.01 6.13
CA LEU A 49 -26.62 -20.53 6.25
C LEU A 49 -25.89 -20.49 4.90
N ILE A 50 -26.57 -20.84 3.80
CA ILE A 50 -26.00 -20.72 2.45
C ILE A 50 -25.72 -19.25 2.13
N LEU A 51 -26.67 -18.36 2.45
CA LEU A 51 -26.53 -16.93 2.21
C LEU A 51 -25.35 -16.33 3.00
N SER A 52 -25.23 -16.64 4.29
CA SER A 52 -24.14 -16.14 5.13
C SER A 52 -22.78 -16.66 4.66
N THR A 53 -22.69 -17.94 4.32
CA THR A 53 -21.47 -18.55 3.80
C THR A 53 -21.07 -17.93 2.45
N TYR A 54 -22.06 -17.66 1.58
CA TYR A 54 -21.83 -17.00 0.30
C TYR A 54 -21.28 -15.58 0.47
N ILE A 55 -21.85 -14.80 1.39
CA ILE A 55 -21.37 -13.45 1.70
C ILE A 55 -19.91 -13.50 2.17
N ILE A 56 -19.60 -14.38 3.13
CA ILE A 56 -18.23 -14.55 3.65
C ILE A 56 -17.26 -14.96 2.54
N PHE A 57 -17.66 -15.90 1.69
CA PHE A 57 -16.82 -16.35 0.58
C PHE A 57 -16.52 -15.20 -0.39
N PHE A 58 -17.54 -14.41 -0.74
CA PHE A 58 -17.40 -13.31 -1.67
C PHE A 58 -16.54 -12.18 -1.11
N THR A 59 -16.69 -11.85 0.18
CA THR A 59 -15.86 -10.81 0.82
C THR A 59 -14.40 -11.23 0.92
N VAL A 60 -14.11 -12.50 1.23
CA VAL A 60 -12.74 -13.03 1.25
C VAL A 60 -12.14 -13.06 -0.16
N PHE A 61 -12.92 -13.46 -1.17
CA PHE A 61 -12.45 -13.54 -2.55
C PHE A 61 -12.16 -12.17 -3.16
N ILE A 62 -12.97 -11.15 -2.82
CA ILE A 62 -12.81 -9.81 -3.38
C ILE A 62 -11.68 -9.03 -2.73
N ASN A 63 -11.33 -9.28 -1.47
CA ASN A 63 -10.28 -8.52 -0.80
C ASN A 63 -8.92 -8.82 -1.45
N PRO A 64 -8.34 -7.87 -2.20
CA PRO A 64 -7.01 -8.07 -2.76
C PRO A 64 -5.99 -8.10 -1.62
N GLN A 65 -5.08 -9.08 -1.66
CA GLN A 65 -3.96 -9.13 -0.72
C GLN A 65 -3.03 -7.97 -1.03
N THR A 66 -2.79 -7.08 -0.07
CA THR A 66 -1.82 -6.00 -0.21
C THR A 66 -0.42 -6.54 0.10
N GLU A 67 0.48 -6.46 -0.87
CA GLU A 67 1.89 -6.82 -0.70
C GLU A 67 2.74 -5.56 -0.54
N ILE A 68 3.66 -5.57 0.43
CA ILE A 68 4.60 -4.48 0.65
C ILE A 68 5.88 -4.80 -0.12
N ILE A 69 6.15 -4.04 -1.19
CA ILE A 69 7.38 -4.18 -1.98
C ILE A 69 8.39 -3.15 -1.49
N THR A 70 9.58 -3.61 -1.08
CA THR A 70 10.69 -2.73 -0.67
C THR A 70 11.71 -2.59 -1.79
N ILE A 71 12.00 -1.34 -2.17
CA ILE A 71 12.97 -1.00 -3.23
C ILE A 71 14.11 -0.24 -2.58
N SER A 72 15.30 -0.85 -2.52
CA SER A 72 16.46 -0.30 -1.82
C SER A 72 17.30 0.68 -2.65
N ASP A 73 17.25 0.58 -3.98
CA ASP A 73 18.01 1.42 -4.90
C ASP A 73 17.04 2.18 -5.81
N ILE A 74 16.79 3.45 -5.48
CA ILE A 74 15.80 4.29 -6.16
C ILE A 74 16.51 5.30 -7.06
N THR A 75 16.25 5.22 -8.36
CA THR A 75 16.64 6.27 -9.32
C THR A 75 15.62 7.40 -9.28
N PRO A 76 16.00 8.68 -9.45
CA PRO A 76 15.05 9.80 -9.45
C PRO A 76 13.87 9.63 -10.42
N SER A 77 14.13 9.10 -11.62
CA SER A 77 13.08 8.83 -12.62
C SER A 77 12.09 7.75 -12.19
N LEU A 78 12.58 6.71 -11.50
CA LEU A 78 11.75 5.62 -10.97
C LEU A 78 10.88 6.11 -9.80
N PHE A 79 11.43 6.99 -8.96
CA PHE A 79 10.67 7.62 -7.88
C PHE A 79 9.52 8.48 -8.41
N ASP A 80 9.74 9.28 -9.45
CA ASP A 80 8.68 10.11 -10.03
C ASP A 80 7.57 9.25 -10.68
N GLN A 81 7.92 8.13 -11.30
CA GLN A 81 6.94 7.16 -11.81
C GLN A 81 6.12 6.52 -10.68
N LEU A 82 6.79 5.97 -9.66
CA LEU A 82 6.12 5.34 -8.52
C LEU A 82 5.26 6.33 -7.73
N ARG A 83 5.67 7.59 -7.64
CA ARG A 83 4.89 8.65 -6.99
C ARG A 83 3.67 9.04 -7.82
N HIS A 84 3.74 8.96 -9.15
CA HIS A 84 2.59 9.17 -10.02
C HIS A 84 1.58 8.01 -9.90
N ASP A 85 2.07 6.77 -9.90
CA ASP A 85 1.23 5.57 -9.95
C ASP A 85 0.70 5.13 -8.56
N HIS A 86 1.46 5.39 -7.50
CA HIS A 86 1.22 4.88 -6.14
C HIS A 86 1.37 5.93 -5.04
N GLY A 87 1.20 7.22 -5.35
CA GLY A 87 1.47 8.32 -4.41
C GLY A 87 0.81 8.24 -3.04
N GLU A 88 -0.39 7.65 -2.93
CA GLU A 88 -1.11 7.49 -1.65
C GLU A 88 -0.62 6.31 -0.80
N THR A 89 0.00 5.30 -1.41
CA THR A 89 0.48 4.07 -0.73
C THR A 89 2.00 4.02 -0.61
N LEU A 90 2.72 4.94 -1.28
CA LEU A 90 4.16 5.05 -1.24
C LEU A 90 4.64 5.57 0.14
N SER A 91 5.47 4.79 0.82
CA SER A 91 6.13 5.21 2.07
C SER A 91 7.64 5.18 1.88
N CYS A 92 8.29 6.34 2.05
CA CYS A 92 9.75 6.46 2.01
C CYS A 92 10.28 6.58 3.44
N PRO A 93 10.83 5.50 4.02
CA PRO A 93 11.52 5.62 5.30
C PRO A 93 12.78 6.47 5.10
N CYS A 94 12.91 7.54 5.89
CA CYS A 94 14.12 8.35 5.89
C CYS A 94 15.29 7.51 6.44
N SER A 95 16.33 7.28 5.64
CA SER A 95 17.52 6.52 6.04
C SER A 95 18.27 7.20 7.20
N THR A 96 18.33 8.53 7.23
CA THR A 96 18.93 9.33 8.30
C THR A 96 18.24 10.69 8.41
N THR A 97 17.92 11.13 9.63
CA THR A 97 17.33 12.46 9.90
C THR A 97 18.32 13.63 9.67
N ILE A 98 19.61 13.32 9.50
CA ILE A 98 20.68 14.29 9.30
C ILE A 98 21.63 13.73 8.24
N ILE A 99 21.70 14.40 7.09
CA ILE A 99 22.69 14.11 6.05
C ILE A 99 23.88 15.05 6.30
N SER A 100 25.10 14.52 6.33
CA SER A 100 26.31 15.36 6.45
C SER A 100 26.40 16.33 5.27
N TYR A 101 26.68 17.61 5.54
CA TYR A 101 26.79 18.67 4.52
C TYR A 101 27.84 18.33 3.45
N GLU A 102 28.89 17.61 3.85
CA GLU A 102 29.97 17.12 2.99
C GLU A 102 29.48 16.22 1.85
N ASN A 103 28.41 15.45 2.07
CA ASN A 103 27.86 14.53 1.08
C ASN A 103 26.87 15.22 0.12
N PHE A 104 26.35 16.39 0.48
CA PHE A 104 25.34 17.11 -0.30
C PHE A 104 25.95 18.23 -1.15
N VAL A 105 27.02 18.87 -0.67
CA VAL A 105 27.63 20.02 -1.34
C VAL A 105 29.00 19.65 -1.89
N LEU A 106 29.06 19.35 -3.19
CA LEU A 106 30.32 19.32 -3.93
C LEU A 106 30.79 20.77 -4.14
N ASN A 107 31.58 21.28 -3.20
CA ASN A 107 32.09 22.64 -3.25
C ASN A 107 33.32 22.72 -4.17
N THR A 108 33.10 22.70 -5.49
CA THR A 108 34.17 23.04 -6.44
C THR A 108 34.34 24.55 -6.47
N LEU A 109 35.23 25.08 -5.63
CA LEU A 109 35.62 26.49 -5.62
C LEU A 109 36.30 26.84 -6.96
N SER A 110 35.51 27.32 -7.91
CA SER A 110 35.98 28.01 -9.10
C SER A 110 36.31 29.45 -8.68
N THR A 111 37.60 29.77 -8.55
CA THR A 111 38.02 31.16 -8.33
C THR A 111 37.72 31.98 -9.58
N ASP A 112 36.94 33.05 -9.45
CA ASP A 112 36.65 33.94 -10.56
C ASP A 112 37.93 34.56 -11.14
N PRO A 113 37.99 34.81 -12.45
CA PRO A 113 39.17 35.38 -13.12
C PRO A 113 39.56 36.77 -12.59
N ILE A 114 38.66 37.45 -11.90
CA ILE A 114 38.91 38.72 -11.20
C ILE A 114 39.94 38.53 -10.08
N CYS A 115 39.90 37.42 -9.35
CA CYS A 115 40.85 37.09 -8.29
C CYS A 115 42.22 36.67 -8.83
N SER A 116 42.31 36.26 -10.09
CA SER A 116 43.57 36.04 -10.82
C SER A 116 44.06 37.27 -11.60
N SER A 117 43.34 38.39 -11.52
CA SER A 117 43.68 39.60 -12.27
C SER A 117 44.91 40.29 -11.71
N ILE A 118 45.68 40.93 -12.59
CA ILE A 118 46.89 41.68 -12.23
C ILE A 118 46.59 42.81 -11.23
N PHE A 119 45.36 43.34 -11.25
CA PHE A 119 44.91 44.43 -10.38
C PHE A 119 44.84 44.04 -8.91
N VAL A 120 44.75 42.73 -8.62
CA VAL A 120 44.75 42.20 -7.25
C VAL A 120 46.15 41.72 -6.84
N SER A 121 47.13 41.81 -7.74
CA SER A 121 48.51 41.42 -7.44
C SER A 121 49.16 42.44 -6.48
N LYS A 122 49.99 41.92 -5.56
CA LYS A 122 50.73 42.77 -4.61
C LYS A 122 51.60 43.81 -5.32
N GLN A 123 52.15 43.46 -6.48
CA GLN A 123 53.01 44.34 -7.28
C GLN A 123 52.24 45.55 -7.83
N TRP A 124 51.04 45.32 -8.35
CA TRP A 124 50.18 46.38 -8.85
C TRP A 124 49.72 47.32 -7.72
N ILE A 125 49.30 46.74 -6.59
CA ILE A 125 48.89 47.51 -5.40
C ILE A 125 50.06 48.35 -4.89
N GLN A 126 51.27 47.77 -4.78
CA GLN A 126 52.47 48.50 -4.34
C GLN A 126 52.86 49.65 -5.28
N SER A 127 52.60 49.51 -6.58
CA SER A 127 52.90 50.55 -7.58
C SER A 127 52.07 51.82 -7.38
N LEU A 128 50.87 51.71 -6.81
CA LEU A 128 50.03 52.87 -6.46
C LEU A 128 50.56 53.68 -5.28
N TYR A 129 51.36 53.07 -4.41
CA TYR A 129 51.91 53.72 -3.22
C TYR A 129 53.30 54.32 -3.45
N ILE A 130 53.85 54.22 -4.67
CA ILE A 130 55.13 54.86 -5.01
C ILE A 130 54.88 56.37 -5.20
N PRO A 131 55.62 57.27 -4.51
CA PRO A 131 55.38 58.72 -4.52
C PRO A 131 55.90 59.42 -5.79
N PHE A 132 55.70 58.83 -6.98
CA PHE A 132 56.19 59.31 -8.26
C PHE A 132 55.05 59.48 -9.30
N ALA A 133 53.91 60.00 -8.86
CA ALA A 133 52.80 60.37 -9.75
C ALA A 133 52.53 61.89 -9.77
N SER A 134 53.41 62.72 -9.21
CA SER A 134 53.27 64.19 -9.20
C SER A 134 54.32 64.96 -10.01
N SER A 135 55.23 64.30 -10.72
CA SER A 135 56.29 64.98 -11.49
C SER A 135 56.06 65.06 -13.01
N PHE A 136 54.85 64.77 -13.50
CA PHE A 136 54.53 64.85 -14.94
C PHE A 136 53.38 65.81 -15.27
N LEU A 137 53.11 66.77 -14.38
CA LEU A 137 52.26 67.94 -14.65
C LEU A 137 52.99 69.23 -14.28
N MET A 138 54.15 69.45 -14.89
CA MET A 138 54.70 70.78 -15.13
C MET A 138 55.37 70.83 -16.50
#